data_AF-A0A6L4ZEB3-F1
#
_entry.id   AF-A0A6L4ZEB3-F1
#
_cell.length_a   1.000
_cell.length_b   1.000
_cell.length_c   1.000
_cell.angle_alpha   90.00
_cell.angle_beta   90.00
_cell.angle_gamma   90.00
#
_symmetry.space_group_name_H-M   'P 1'
#
loop_
_entity.id
_entity.type
_entity.pdbx_description
1 polymer ?
#
loop_
_entity_poly.entity_id
_entity_poly.type
_entity_poly.pdbx_seq_one_letter_code
_entity_poly.pdbx_strand_id
1 'polypeptide(L)'
;MKPENFFYIVNVLIALFCFSFLSFAVNPSLHHQNQQIAWQSTDVFIHYFMVFAGGPAEYMALFISQFFYSNWMGSLIVSVFGFLISFFVFKSIVISGEKRHLLFFIIPLIQIILIALMCDYKFHFAVIFNLFVVSAFLFVCAAFQKTTGLTISYHNLIAGIFLYYISGGMYFLIFMVSSMLLLSFKSVKVLIINSSILLAGALLIPYLAHRYIFLSSLNSSFFRSTPDVAAMLRYGRPTLFYIALAIIPVVILLADINGLTTKFREKRISAKIKSTSKSRSQKALKPKYSSWDIAVAIQLLLLVVVSGYVLYKEFKPAEKLKCEIDYQANRQNWNKVLELSGNLKTYDRMVNFQFNRALMNTGQLLEKLFDYEQLLGSQGLFLDRPFASEVALPNSDFYFDLGNIDESQRYAFESETLMANSPRVLKRLILNCIIMNNPKAASTFLNVLASNPIEKKWVENYRQYTIRPELADFDSLIVRKRTDMNKTEGMIGDPPVKLIGQLEKNPQNKAAFECLIALDLLEHDLASLTVDFQYIEKLKYQKLPVVLEEAVILFRSQSRNNEFLNRIRISQQTTSRFNEFAKLTSAAKGDRDKAKQATQAFKNTYWYYVLFLSPKVTNVKLGTRPVEANY
;
A
#
# COMPACT_ATOMS: atom_id res chain seq x y z
N MET A 1 -11.06 -40.51 10.40
CA MET A 1 -9.72 -39.92 10.14
C MET A 1 -9.14 -39.43 11.46
N LYS A 2 -7.83 -39.54 11.72
CA LYS A 2 -7.23 -38.95 12.93
C LYS A 2 -7.46 -37.42 12.89
N PRO A 3 -7.88 -36.76 13.99
CA PRO A 3 -8.18 -35.33 13.95
C PRO A 3 -7.00 -34.43 13.53
N GLU A 4 -5.77 -34.87 13.78
CA GLU A 4 -4.56 -34.18 13.28
C GLU A 4 -4.49 -34.17 11.76
N ASN A 5 -4.81 -35.30 11.11
CA ASN A 5 -4.87 -35.37 9.65
C ASN A 5 -5.94 -34.43 9.11
N PHE A 6 -7.08 -34.32 9.81
CA PHE A 6 -8.15 -33.41 9.42
C PHE A 6 -7.73 -31.95 9.56
N PHE A 7 -7.01 -31.59 10.64
CA PHE A 7 -6.40 -30.27 10.77
C PHE A 7 -5.47 -29.94 9.60
N TYR A 8 -4.57 -30.84 9.20
CA TYR A 8 -3.67 -30.56 8.08
C TYR A 8 -4.44 -30.30 6.78
N ILE A 9 -5.49 -31.08 6.48
CA ILE A 9 -6.34 -30.85 5.31
C ILE A 9 -6.99 -29.47 5.38
N VAL A 10 -7.63 -29.12 6.50
CA VAL A 10 -8.28 -27.81 6.67
C VAL A 10 -7.26 -26.67 6.54
N ASN A 11 -6.07 -26.82 7.14
CA ASN A 11 -5.01 -25.82 7.08
C ASN A 11 -4.48 -25.60 5.66
N VAL A 12 -4.34 -26.67 4.86
CA VAL A 12 -3.97 -26.60 3.44
C VAL A 12 -5.08 -25.98 2.60
N LEU A 13 -6.34 -26.38 2.80
CA LEU A 13 -7.48 -25.81 2.07
C LEU A 13 -7.59 -24.30 2.30
N ILE A 14 -7.36 -23.85 3.54
CA ILE A 14 -7.37 -22.42 3.86
C ILE A 14 -6.17 -21.70 3.23
N ALA A 15 -4.99 -22.33 3.19
CA ALA A 15 -3.85 -21.74 2.49
C ALA A 15 -4.11 -21.60 0.98
N LEU A 16 -4.77 -22.57 0.35
CA LEU A 16 -5.17 -22.50 -1.06
C LEU A 16 -6.24 -21.43 -1.30
N PHE A 17 -7.19 -21.29 -0.38
CA PHE A 17 -8.15 -20.18 -0.41
C PHE A 17 -7.46 -18.83 -0.26
N CYS A 18 -6.56 -18.67 0.71
CA CYS A 18 -5.75 -17.47 0.90
C CYS A 18 -4.97 -17.11 -0.37
N PHE A 19 -4.33 -18.11 -1.00
CA PHE A 19 -3.61 -17.93 -2.26
C PHE A 19 -4.52 -17.40 -3.37
N SER A 20 -5.71 -18.00 -3.51
CA SER A 20 -6.70 -17.59 -4.52
C SER A 20 -7.22 -16.17 -4.24
N PHE A 21 -7.58 -15.88 -2.98
CA PHE A 21 -8.04 -14.57 -2.57
C PHE A 21 -6.97 -13.49 -2.81
N LEU A 22 -5.72 -13.75 -2.44
CA LEU A 22 -4.63 -12.82 -2.70
C LEU A 22 -4.42 -12.60 -4.20
N SER A 23 -4.45 -13.66 -5.00
CA SER A 23 -4.19 -13.58 -6.45
C SER A 23 -5.25 -12.78 -7.21
N PHE A 24 -6.53 -12.94 -6.86
CA PHE A 24 -7.64 -12.31 -7.58
C PHE A 24 -8.17 -11.03 -6.91
N ALA A 25 -8.25 -11.03 -5.58
CA ALA A 25 -8.83 -9.91 -4.83
C ALA A 25 -7.79 -8.86 -4.43
N VAL A 26 -6.62 -9.23 -3.92
CA VAL A 26 -5.64 -8.26 -3.36
C VAL A 26 -4.60 -7.81 -4.39
N ASN A 27 -4.03 -8.75 -5.15
CA ASN A 27 -2.90 -8.55 -6.05
C ASN A 27 -1.64 -7.98 -5.37
N PRO A 28 -0.73 -8.83 -4.83
CA PRO A 28 0.48 -8.38 -4.14
C PRO A 28 1.44 -7.50 -4.95
N SER A 29 1.35 -7.47 -6.29
CA SER A 29 2.17 -6.52 -7.08
C SER A 29 1.86 -5.05 -6.76
N LEU A 30 0.65 -4.79 -6.28
CA LEU A 30 0.26 -3.46 -5.81
C LEU A 30 0.95 -3.10 -4.48
N HIS A 31 1.25 -4.06 -3.59
CA HIS A 31 2.06 -3.79 -2.40
C HIS A 31 3.49 -3.42 -2.79
N HIS A 32 4.08 -4.18 -3.73
CA HIS A 32 5.43 -3.90 -4.22
C HIS A 32 5.54 -2.47 -4.78
N GLN A 33 4.56 -2.08 -5.59
CA GLN A 33 4.46 -0.74 -6.15
C GLN A 33 4.20 0.33 -5.07
N ASN A 34 3.21 0.13 -4.21
CA ASN A 34 2.82 1.17 -3.25
C ASN A 34 3.89 1.42 -2.17
N GLN A 35 4.56 0.37 -1.71
CA GLN A 35 5.59 0.47 -0.67
C GLN A 35 6.99 0.74 -1.21
N GLN A 36 7.19 0.62 -2.54
CA GLN A 36 8.48 0.78 -3.21
C GLN A 36 9.59 -0.04 -2.53
N ILE A 37 9.37 -1.34 -2.44
CA ILE A 37 10.23 -2.27 -1.69
C ILE A 37 11.68 -2.18 -2.18
N ALA A 38 12.55 -1.69 -1.30
CA ALA A 38 13.93 -1.30 -1.61
C ALA A 38 14.96 -2.20 -0.92
N TRP A 39 15.05 -3.46 -1.34
CA TRP A 39 16.08 -4.37 -0.83
C TRP A 39 17.39 -4.29 -1.61
N GLN A 40 18.52 -4.38 -0.90
CA GLN A 40 19.86 -4.41 -1.48
C GLN A 40 20.76 -5.44 -0.79
N SER A 41 21.73 -5.97 -1.55
CA SER A 41 22.76 -6.89 -1.06
C SER A 41 24.06 -6.21 -0.61
N THR A 42 24.09 -4.87 -0.46
CA THR A 42 25.32 -4.14 -0.10
C THR A 42 25.63 -4.25 1.40
N ASP A 43 26.92 -4.22 1.74
CA ASP A 43 27.37 -4.32 3.14
C ASP A 43 26.83 -3.18 4.01
N VAL A 44 26.75 -1.96 3.44
CA VAL A 44 26.20 -0.78 4.14
C VAL A 44 24.72 -0.99 4.48
N PHE A 45 23.95 -1.50 3.52
CA PHE A 45 22.53 -1.76 3.72
C PHE A 45 22.31 -2.89 4.73
N ILE A 46 23.10 -3.96 4.68
CA ILE A 46 23.06 -5.04 5.68
C ILE A 46 23.40 -4.50 7.07
N HIS A 47 24.49 -3.74 7.20
CA HIS A 47 24.93 -3.18 8.48
C HIS A 47 23.84 -2.29 9.10
N TYR A 48 23.12 -1.49 8.31
CA TYR A 48 22.00 -0.68 8.82
C TYR A 48 20.97 -1.51 9.61
N PHE A 49 20.62 -2.70 9.10
CA PHE A 49 19.66 -3.60 9.77
C PHE A 49 20.27 -4.44 10.91
N MET A 50 21.59 -4.54 11.02
CA MET A 50 22.22 -5.33 12.10
C MET A 50 22.41 -4.52 13.40
N VAL A 51 22.22 -3.19 13.35
CA VAL A 51 22.50 -2.25 14.45
C VAL A 51 21.33 -2.05 15.41
N PHE A 52 20.16 -2.62 15.15
CA PHE A 52 19.00 -2.50 16.04
C PHE A 52 18.22 -3.81 16.20
N ALA A 53 17.57 -3.98 17.36
CA ALA A 53 16.71 -5.12 17.65
C ALA A 53 15.51 -5.18 16.67
N GLY A 54 15.33 -6.33 16.02
CA GLY A 54 14.31 -6.52 14.98
C GLY A 54 14.78 -6.28 13.56
N GLY A 55 15.95 -5.66 13.38
CA GLY A 55 16.47 -5.34 12.06
C GLY A 55 16.80 -6.55 11.18
N PRO A 56 17.37 -7.67 11.69
CA PRO A 56 17.58 -8.87 10.87
C PRO A 56 16.28 -9.43 10.25
N ALA A 57 15.18 -9.44 11.00
CA ALA A 57 13.89 -9.85 10.46
C ALA A 57 13.32 -8.85 9.45
N GLU A 58 13.49 -7.55 9.67
CA GLU A 58 13.09 -6.52 8.69
C GLU A 58 13.87 -6.64 7.37
N TYR A 59 15.19 -6.87 7.44
CA TYR A 59 16.02 -7.12 6.26
C TYR A 59 15.55 -8.33 5.46
N MET A 60 15.30 -9.46 6.14
CA MET A 60 14.82 -10.68 5.48
C MET A 60 13.40 -10.51 4.93
N ALA A 61 12.54 -9.75 5.62
CA ALA A 61 11.21 -9.45 5.12
C ALA A 61 11.26 -8.60 3.85
N LEU A 62 12.17 -7.63 3.75
CA LEU A 62 12.41 -6.86 2.51
C LEU A 62 12.94 -7.76 1.39
N PHE A 63 13.91 -8.64 1.69
CA PHE A 63 14.43 -9.61 0.72
C PHE A 63 13.33 -10.52 0.16
N ILE A 64 12.41 -10.98 1.00
CA ILE A 64 11.33 -11.88 0.54
C ILE A 64 10.24 -11.09 -0.19
N SER A 65 9.88 -9.90 0.31
CA SER A 65 8.80 -9.10 -0.26
C SER A 65 9.16 -8.45 -1.60
N GLN A 66 10.43 -8.37 -1.99
CA GLN A 66 10.81 -7.94 -3.36
C GLN A 66 10.14 -8.80 -4.44
N PHE A 67 9.90 -10.09 -4.16
CA PHE A 67 9.25 -11.01 -5.09
C PHE A 67 7.75 -10.73 -5.28
N PHE A 68 7.18 -9.80 -4.51
CA PHE A 68 5.82 -9.32 -4.71
C PHE A 68 5.66 -8.60 -6.04
N TYR A 69 6.74 -8.23 -6.73
CA TYR A 69 6.71 -7.78 -8.12
C TYR A 69 5.82 -8.67 -9.03
N SER A 70 5.78 -9.98 -8.77
CA SER A 70 4.83 -10.91 -9.39
C SER A 70 3.64 -11.19 -8.47
N ASN A 71 2.42 -10.95 -8.96
CA ASN A 71 1.16 -11.24 -8.25
C ASN A 71 1.13 -12.70 -7.74
N TRP A 72 1.46 -13.65 -8.62
CA TRP A 72 1.43 -15.07 -8.30
C TRP A 72 2.44 -15.43 -7.20
N MET A 73 3.69 -14.94 -7.32
CA MET A 73 4.74 -15.25 -6.36
C MET A 73 4.46 -14.59 -5.00
N GLY A 74 4.03 -13.34 -4.97
CA GLY A 74 3.63 -12.68 -3.73
C GLY A 74 2.47 -13.38 -3.03
N SER A 75 1.47 -13.84 -3.80
CA SER A 75 0.32 -14.58 -3.26
C SER A 75 0.75 -15.93 -2.67
N LEU A 76 1.70 -16.62 -3.33
CA LEU A 76 2.29 -17.86 -2.84
C LEU A 76 3.05 -17.63 -1.53
N ILE A 77 3.93 -16.63 -1.50
CA ILE A 77 4.75 -16.31 -0.32
C ILE A 77 3.85 -16.06 0.89
N VAL A 78 2.90 -15.13 0.81
CA VAL A 78 2.06 -14.77 1.96
C VAL A 78 1.25 -15.98 2.45
N SER A 79 0.71 -16.78 1.52
CA SER A 79 -0.08 -17.97 1.87
C SER A 79 0.77 -19.06 2.52
N VAL A 80 2.00 -19.29 2.04
CA VAL A 80 2.94 -20.24 2.63
C VAL A 80 3.35 -19.80 4.02
N PHE A 81 3.67 -18.52 4.23
CA PHE A 81 4.01 -18.01 5.57
C PHE A 81 2.82 -18.11 6.53
N GLY A 82 1.60 -17.78 6.10
CA GLY A 82 0.39 -18.00 6.88
C GLY A 82 0.19 -19.47 7.27
N PHE A 83 0.35 -20.38 6.30
CA PHE A 83 0.31 -21.83 6.53
C PHE A 83 1.33 -22.28 7.58
N LEU A 84 2.60 -21.84 7.45
CA LEU A 84 3.69 -22.21 8.34
C LEU A 84 3.46 -21.69 9.76
N ILE A 85 2.96 -20.46 9.93
CA ILE A 85 2.61 -19.91 11.25
C ILE A 85 1.55 -20.79 11.91
N SER A 86 0.44 -21.05 11.23
CA SER A 86 -0.64 -21.91 11.75
C SER A 86 -0.13 -23.32 12.08
N PHE A 87 0.72 -23.89 11.22
CA PHE A 87 1.32 -25.20 11.42
C PHE A 87 2.24 -25.26 12.65
N PHE A 88 3.13 -24.29 12.83
CA PHE A 88 4.04 -24.26 13.97
C PHE A 88 3.31 -24.00 15.30
N VAL A 89 2.31 -23.11 15.31
CA VAL A 89 1.45 -22.90 16.50
C VAL A 89 0.74 -24.20 16.88
N PHE A 90 0.13 -24.88 15.91
CA PHE A 90 -0.51 -26.18 16.13
C PHE A 90 0.47 -27.23 16.69
N LYS A 91 1.64 -27.37 16.08
CA LYS A 91 2.66 -28.32 16.54
C LYS A 91 3.15 -28.02 17.94
N SER A 92 3.33 -26.74 18.28
CA SER A 92 3.75 -26.31 19.61
C SER A 92 2.75 -26.73 20.68
N ILE A 93 1.44 -26.57 20.42
CA ILE A 93 0.37 -26.98 21.34
C ILE A 93 0.32 -28.50 21.51
N VAL A 94 0.37 -29.26 20.40
CA VAL A 94 0.31 -30.74 20.41
C VAL A 94 1.51 -31.34 21.15
N ILE A 95 2.71 -30.80 20.94
CA ILE A 95 3.95 -31.28 21.57
C ILE A 95 3.94 -31.01 23.08
N SER A 96 3.43 -29.85 23.50
CA SER A 96 3.43 -29.42 24.90
C SER A 96 2.51 -30.24 25.80
N GLY A 97 1.52 -30.94 25.23
CA GLY A 97 0.77 -31.98 25.94
C GLY A 97 -0.74 -31.99 25.70
N GLU A 98 -1.27 -31.08 24.89
CA GLU A 98 -2.70 -31.00 24.63
C GLU A 98 -3.13 -32.04 23.59
N LYS A 99 -3.86 -33.08 24.05
CA LYS A 99 -4.31 -34.20 23.21
C LYS A 99 -5.73 -34.04 22.69
N ARG A 100 -6.42 -32.92 22.99
CA ARG A 100 -7.83 -32.73 22.63
C ARG A 100 -7.99 -31.82 21.42
N HIS A 101 -8.55 -32.39 20.36
CA HIS A 101 -8.54 -31.81 19.01
C HIS A 101 -9.63 -30.78 18.72
N LEU A 102 -10.44 -30.42 19.72
CA LEU A 102 -11.65 -29.61 19.55
C LEU A 102 -11.38 -28.12 19.32
N LEU A 103 -10.16 -27.59 19.40
CA LEU A 103 -9.90 -26.16 19.10
C LEU A 103 -8.93 -25.98 17.93
N PHE A 104 -8.52 -27.08 17.30
CA PHE A 104 -7.57 -27.04 16.20
C PHE A 104 -8.12 -26.35 14.95
N PHE A 105 -9.45 -26.26 14.82
CA PHE A 105 -10.10 -25.57 13.69
C PHE A 105 -10.14 -24.05 13.84
N ILE A 106 -9.75 -23.49 15.00
CA ILE A 106 -9.59 -22.03 15.15
C ILE A 106 -8.20 -21.58 14.69
N ILE A 107 -7.18 -22.43 14.78
CA ILE A 107 -5.79 -22.07 14.42
C ILE A 107 -5.66 -21.57 12.96
N PRO A 108 -6.34 -22.17 11.96
CA PRO A 108 -6.28 -21.67 10.59
C PRO A 108 -6.87 -20.26 10.40
N LEU A 109 -7.65 -19.75 11.36
CA LEU A 109 -8.12 -18.35 11.36
C LEU A 109 -6.95 -17.36 11.39
N ILE A 110 -5.78 -17.76 11.91
CA ILE A 110 -4.56 -16.96 11.84
C ILE A 110 -4.27 -16.56 10.39
N GLN A 111 -4.36 -17.51 9.45
CA GLN A 111 -4.09 -17.24 8.03
C GLN A 111 -5.04 -16.17 7.48
N ILE A 112 -6.32 -16.26 7.83
CA ILE A 112 -7.38 -15.34 7.38
C ILE A 112 -7.14 -13.92 7.92
N ILE A 113 -6.79 -13.80 9.20
CA ILE A 113 -6.47 -12.50 9.81
C ILE A 113 -5.26 -11.87 9.12
N LEU A 114 -4.23 -12.66 8.79
CA LEU A 114 -3.03 -12.15 8.11
C LEU A 114 -3.32 -11.69 6.68
N ILE A 115 -4.13 -12.42 5.90
CA ILE A 115 -4.51 -11.96 4.55
C ILE A 115 -5.49 -10.78 4.58
N ALA A 116 -6.30 -10.65 5.63
CA ALA A 116 -7.20 -9.51 5.78
C ALA A 116 -6.39 -8.22 6.00
N LEU A 117 -5.28 -8.28 6.73
CA LEU A 117 -4.35 -7.15 6.86
C LEU A 117 -3.70 -6.76 5.53
N MET A 118 -3.47 -7.71 4.61
CA MET A 118 -2.99 -7.43 3.25
C MET A 118 -4.02 -6.68 2.38
N CYS A 119 -5.26 -6.49 2.82
CA CYS A 119 -6.21 -5.63 2.09
C CYS A 119 -5.82 -4.14 2.19
N ASP A 120 -4.95 -3.76 3.12
CA ASP A 120 -4.36 -2.43 3.20
C ASP A 120 -2.96 -2.43 2.55
N TYR A 121 -2.80 -1.71 1.45
CA TYR A 121 -1.55 -1.66 0.69
C TYR A 121 -0.39 -0.97 1.42
N LYS A 122 -0.63 -0.37 2.60
CA LYS A 122 0.43 0.13 3.51
C LYS A 122 0.86 -0.91 4.55
N PHE A 123 0.20 -2.07 4.63
CA PHE A 123 0.57 -3.13 5.56
C PHE A 123 1.89 -3.81 5.15
N HIS A 124 2.86 -3.86 6.07
CA HIS A 124 4.21 -4.34 5.83
C HIS A 124 4.32 -5.85 6.08
N PHE A 125 4.88 -6.58 5.09
CA PHE A 125 5.09 -8.04 5.18
C PHE A 125 5.99 -8.46 6.38
N ALA A 126 6.84 -7.56 6.88
CA ALA A 126 7.66 -7.78 8.07
C ALA A 126 6.85 -8.25 9.29
N VAL A 127 5.57 -7.88 9.41
CA VAL A 127 4.71 -8.36 10.49
C VAL A 127 4.43 -9.85 10.38
N ILE A 128 4.07 -10.31 9.18
CA ILE A 128 3.84 -11.74 8.90
C ILE A 128 5.14 -12.53 9.12
N PHE A 129 6.26 -12.01 8.63
CA PHE A 129 7.57 -12.65 8.79
C PHE A 129 7.97 -12.78 10.27
N ASN A 130 7.76 -11.73 11.08
CA ASN A 130 8.06 -11.78 12.52
C ASN A 130 7.15 -12.76 13.28
N LEU A 131 5.86 -12.83 12.95
CA LEU A 131 4.96 -13.84 13.53
C LEU A 131 5.38 -15.27 13.14
N PHE A 132 5.92 -15.45 11.92
CA PHE A 132 6.55 -16.70 11.51
C PHE A 132 7.76 -17.05 12.38
N VAL A 133 8.70 -16.11 12.58
CA VAL A 133 9.87 -16.31 13.46
C VAL A 133 9.43 -16.70 14.87
N VAL A 134 8.46 -15.98 15.45
CA VAL A 134 7.89 -16.29 16.78
C VAL A 134 7.33 -17.71 16.82
N SER A 135 6.48 -18.08 15.85
CA SER A 135 5.87 -19.41 15.82
C SER A 135 6.90 -20.54 15.65
N ALA A 136 7.94 -20.33 14.84
CA ALA A 136 9.03 -21.29 14.63
C ALA A 136 9.85 -21.49 15.90
N PHE A 137 10.18 -20.40 16.61
CA PHE A 137 10.91 -20.48 17.90
C PHE A 137 10.09 -21.20 18.97
N LEU A 138 8.78 -20.92 19.07
CA LEU A 138 7.88 -21.66 19.97
C LEU A 138 7.89 -23.16 19.67
N PHE A 139 7.82 -23.53 18.39
CA PHE A 139 7.85 -24.93 17.97
C PHE A 139 9.16 -25.62 18.33
N VAL A 140 10.31 -24.99 18.01
CA VAL A 140 11.64 -25.52 18.32
C VAL A 140 11.81 -25.70 19.83
N CYS A 141 11.42 -24.70 20.63
CA CYS A 141 11.50 -24.78 22.08
C CYS A 141 10.63 -25.89 22.66
N ALA A 142 9.38 -26.01 22.21
CA ALA A 142 8.47 -27.07 22.65
C ALA A 142 9.03 -28.46 22.29
N ALA A 143 9.57 -28.62 21.07
CA ALA A 143 10.18 -29.86 20.62
C ALA A 143 11.42 -30.22 21.46
N PHE A 144 12.30 -29.25 21.72
CA PHE A 144 13.49 -29.43 22.53
C PHE A 144 13.16 -29.84 23.97
N GLN A 145 12.17 -29.19 24.59
CA GLN A 145 11.73 -29.53 25.94
C GLN A 145 11.16 -30.96 26.00
N LYS A 146 10.40 -31.38 24.99
CA LYS A 146 9.85 -32.74 24.93
C LYS A 146 10.95 -33.79 24.80
N THR A 147 11.98 -33.54 24.00
CA THR A 147 13.08 -34.49 23.78
C THR A 147 14.00 -34.59 24.99
N THR A 148 14.32 -33.47 25.64
CA THR A 148 15.27 -33.42 26.77
C THR A 148 14.63 -33.73 28.12
N GLY A 149 13.31 -33.57 28.26
CA GLY A 149 12.61 -33.75 29.54
C GLY A 149 12.92 -32.67 30.58
N LEU A 150 13.54 -31.56 30.18
CA LEU A 150 13.93 -30.47 31.09
C LEU A 150 12.70 -29.84 31.76
N THR A 151 12.75 -29.79 33.08
CA THR A 151 11.71 -29.16 33.92
C THR A 151 11.88 -27.65 34.03
N ILE A 152 13.07 -27.12 33.79
CA ILE A 152 13.36 -25.68 33.83
C ILE A 152 13.64 -25.15 32.42
N SER A 153 13.06 -24.00 32.09
CA SER A 153 12.95 -23.42 30.76
C SER A 153 14.10 -22.48 30.38
N TYR A 154 15.35 -22.79 30.74
CA TYR A 154 16.51 -21.95 30.35
C TYR A 154 16.63 -21.79 28.83
N HIS A 155 16.27 -22.84 28.08
CA HIS A 155 16.26 -22.83 26.62
C HIS A 155 15.31 -21.76 26.05
N ASN A 156 14.17 -21.50 26.69
CA ASN A 156 13.24 -20.43 26.29
C ASN A 156 13.84 -19.05 26.50
N LEU A 157 14.63 -18.84 27.56
CA LEU A 157 15.34 -17.57 27.76
C LEU A 157 16.42 -17.36 26.72
N ILE A 158 17.24 -18.39 26.45
CA ILE A 158 18.30 -18.31 25.43
C ILE A 158 17.67 -18.02 24.07
N ALA A 159 16.63 -18.76 23.69
CA ALA A 159 15.87 -18.52 22.47
C ALA A 159 15.25 -17.12 22.44
N GLY A 160 14.76 -16.62 23.59
CA GLY A 160 14.23 -15.27 23.76
C GLY A 160 15.26 -14.17 23.50
N ILE A 161 16.53 -14.36 23.92
CA ILE A 161 17.62 -13.41 23.63
C ILE A 161 17.89 -13.34 22.12
N PHE A 162 18.00 -14.50 21.45
CA PHE A 162 18.17 -14.54 19.99
C PHE A 162 16.98 -13.94 19.25
N LEU A 163 15.76 -14.24 19.69
CA LEU A 163 14.54 -13.72 19.09
C LEU A 163 14.40 -12.21 19.30
N TYR A 164 14.82 -11.68 20.46
CA TYR A 164 14.86 -10.24 20.70
C TYR A 164 15.80 -9.54 19.73
N TYR A 165 16.98 -10.10 19.46
CA TYR A 165 17.86 -9.55 18.42
C TYR A 165 17.22 -9.59 17.04
N ILE A 166 16.66 -10.74 16.64
CA ILE A 166 16.12 -10.97 15.30
C ILE A 166 14.85 -10.15 15.02
N SER A 167 13.87 -10.18 15.94
CA SER A 167 12.52 -9.65 15.76
C SER A 167 12.17 -8.47 16.67
N GLY A 168 12.82 -8.36 17.84
CA GLY A 168 12.69 -7.23 18.76
C GLY A 168 11.27 -6.96 19.29
N GLY A 169 11.17 -5.91 20.12
CA GLY A 169 9.92 -5.25 20.48
C GLY A 169 8.78 -6.18 20.88
N MET A 170 7.62 -5.95 20.26
CA MET A 170 6.37 -6.63 20.62
C MET A 170 6.42 -8.14 20.32
N TYR A 171 7.19 -8.56 19.31
CA TYR A 171 7.30 -9.96 18.91
C TYR A 171 8.02 -10.81 19.96
N PHE A 172 9.02 -10.23 20.61
CA PHE A 172 9.65 -10.84 21.79
C PHE A 172 8.64 -11.03 22.92
N LEU A 173 7.82 -10.03 23.23
CA LEU A 173 6.79 -10.16 24.26
C LEU A 173 5.76 -11.23 23.92
N ILE A 174 5.32 -11.31 22.65
CA ILE A 174 4.41 -12.36 22.17
C ILE A 174 5.03 -13.75 22.40
N PHE A 175 6.31 -13.93 22.08
CA PHE A 175 7.03 -15.17 22.33
C PHE A 175 7.09 -15.53 23.82
N MET A 176 7.42 -14.57 24.69
CA MET A 176 7.54 -14.79 26.14
C MET A 176 6.19 -15.17 26.75
N VAL A 177 5.12 -14.44 26.43
CA VAL A 177 3.75 -14.75 26.90
C VAL A 177 3.29 -16.11 26.38
N SER A 178 3.49 -16.39 25.08
CA SER A 178 3.11 -17.67 24.49
C SER A 178 3.87 -18.85 25.10
N SER A 179 5.16 -18.66 25.43
CA SER A 179 5.98 -19.66 26.11
C SER A 179 5.48 -19.93 27.54
N MET A 180 5.09 -18.89 28.28
CA MET A 180 4.48 -19.05 29.61
C MET A 180 3.16 -19.82 29.53
N LEU A 181 2.33 -19.51 28.53
CA LEU A 181 1.05 -20.21 28.33
C LEU A 181 1.25 -21.68 27.93
N LEU A 182 2.27 -22.03 27.15
CA LEU A 182 2.55 -23.45 26.84
C LEU A 182 2.97 -24.26 28.07
N LEU A 183 3.48 -23.61 29.13
CA LEU A 183 3.87 -24.28 30.38
C LEU A 183 2.68 -24.63 31.28
N SER A 184 1.50 -24.03 31.07
CA SER A 184 0.29 -24.36 31.84
C SER A 184 -0.14 -25.81 31.66
N PHE A 185 0.25 -26.44 30.53
CA PHE A 185 0.05 -27.86 30.26
C PHE A 185 0.89 -28.78 31.17
N LYS A 186 1.84 -28.23 31.93
CA LYS A 186 2.73 -28.96 32.85
C LYS A 186 2.25 -28.87 34.31
N SER A 187 3.08 -29.29 35.27
CA SER A 187 2.74 -29.24 36.70
C SER A 187 2.81 -27.80 37.24
N VAL A 188 1.99 -27.49 38.25
CA VAL A 188 1.91 -26.14 38.86
C VAL A 188 3.27 -25.65 39.37
N LYS A 189 4.09 -26.53 39.94
CA LYS A 189 5.45 -26.17 40.40
C LYS A 189 6.35 -25.73 39.23
N VAL A 190 6.31 -26.46 38.12
CA VAL A 190 7.05 -26.15 36.89
C VAL A 190 6.55 -24.85 36.27
N LEU A 191 5.25 -24.62 36.29
CA LEU A 191 4.63 -23.39 35.80
C LEU A 191 5.15 -22.17 36.58
N ILE A 192 5.02 -22.16 37.92
CA ILE A 192 5.38 -20.99 38.73
C ILE A 192 6.86 -20.63 38.58
N ILE A 193 7.77 -21.62 38.68
CA ILE A 193 9.22 -21.37 38.60
C ILE A 193 9.58 -20.79 37.23
N ASN A 194 9.12 -21.41 36.15
CA ASN A 194 9.48 -20.98 34.80
C ASN A 194 8.80 -19.67 34.39
N SER A 195 7.55 -19.44 34.81
CA SER A 195 6.87 -18.18 34.54
C SER A 195 7.57 -17.00 35.23
N SER A 196 8.06 -17.17 36.46
CA SER A 196 8.85 -16.13 37.15
C SER A 196 10.16 -15.82 36.42
N ILE A 197 10.87 -16.86 35.97
CA ILE A 197 12.11 -16.72 35.21
C ILE A 197 11.86 -15.99 33.87
N LEU A 198 10.83 -16.41 33.13
CA LEU A 198 10.46 -15.77 31.87
C LEU A 198 9.96 -14.34 32.08
N LEU A 199 9.25 -14.04 33.17
CA LEU A 199 8.76 -12.69 33.45
C LEU A 199 9.92 -11.73 33.75
N ALA A 200 10.89 -12.19 34.55
CA ALA A 200 12.12 -11.44 34.77
C ALA A 200 12.87 -11.20 33.46
N GLY A 201 13.02 -12.23 32.61
CA GLY A 201 13.63 -12.09 31.28
C GLY A 201 12.89 -11.12 30.37
N ALA A 202 11.55 -11.14 30.38
CA ALA A 202 10.71 -10.27 29.56
C ALA A 202 10.88 -8.79 29.89
N LEU A 203 11.19 -8.46 31.15
CA LEU A 203 11.46 -7.10 31.60
C LEU A 203 12.93 -6.70 31.46
N LEU A 204 13.86 -7.59 31.84
CA LEU A 204 15.29 -7.29 31.87
C LEU A 204 15.91 -7.23 30.47
N ILE A 205 15.55 -8.13 29.55
CA ILE A 205 16.21 -8.22 28.23
C ILE A 205 16.00 -6.92 27.43
N PRO A 206 14.77 -6.40 27.23
CA PRO A 206 14.59 -5.16 26.49
C PRO A 206 15.17 -3.94 27.21
N TYR A 207 15.09 -3.92 28.55
CA TYR A 207 15.67 -2.83 29.37
C TYR A 207 17.19 -2.74 29.24
N LEU A 208 17.90 -3.87 29.39
CA LEU A 208 19.35 -3.93 29.23
C LEU A 208 19.76 -3.62 27.80
N ALA A 209 19.00 -4.13 26.82
CA ALA A 209 19.29 -3.87 25.42
C ALA A 209 19.16 -2.39 25.06
N HIS A 210 18.11 -1.71 25.53
CA HIS A 210 17.96 -0.26 25.40
C HIS A 210 19.12 0.52 26.03
N ARG A 211 19.53 0.11 27.24
CA ARG A 211 20.52 0.86 28.03
C ARG A 211 21.95 0.69 27.53
N TYR A 212 22.31 -0.49 27.01
CA TYR A 212 23.70 -0.86 26.77
C TYR A 212 24.03 -1.34 25.35
N ILE A 213 23.04 -1.79 24.56
CA ILE A 213 23.30 -2.46 23.27
C ILE A 213 22.82 -1.63 22.09
N PHE A 214 21.56 -1.18 22.12
CA PHE A 214 20.91 -0.53 20.99
C PHE A 214 20.53 0.92 21.31
N LEU A 215 20.89 1.83 20.41
CA LEU A 215 20.43 3.22 20.37
C LEU A 215 18.94 3.27 19.99
N SER A 216 18.09 2.92 20.93
CA SER A 216 16.63 2.87 20.79
C SER A 216 15.98 3.58 21.97
N SER A 217 14.70 3.91 21.92
CA SER A 217 13.96 4.39 23.10
C SER A 217 13.38 3.22 23.88
N LEU A 218 13.18 3.37 25.20
CA LEU A 218 12.57 2.33 26.03
C LEU A 218 11.23 1.85 25.44
N ASN A 219 10.38 2.78 24.95
CA ASN A 219 9.12 2.42 24.31
C ASN A 219 9.32 1.54 23.06
N SER A 220 10.26 1.90 22.19
CA SER A 220 10.54 1.10 20.98
C SER A 220 11.11 -0.28 21.30
N SER A 221 11.93 -0.40 22.34
CA SER A 221 12.52 -1.68 22.77
C SER A 221 11.46 -2.68 23.23
N PHE A 222 10.33 -2.23 23.77
CA PHE A 222 9.22 -3.10 24.18
C PHE A 222 8.11 -3.23 23.13
N PHE A 223 7.73 -2.13 22.46
CA PHE A 223 6.46 -2.06 21.73
C PHE A 223 6.59 -1.80 20.23
N ARG A 224 7.81 -1.77 19.66
CA ARG A 224 7.97 -1.72 18.20
C ARG A 224 7.33 -2.96 17.57
N SER A 225 6.39 -2.74 16.65
CA SER A 225 5.63 -3.79 15.98
C SER A 225 5.55 -3.62 14.46
N THR A 226 6.00 -2.49 13.92
CA THR A 226 6.09 -2.24 12.47
C THR A 226 7.44 -1.61 12.16
N PRO A 227 7.95 -1.74 10.92
CA PRO A 227 9.11 -0.99 10.46
C PRO A 227 8.88 0.51 10.59
N ASP A 228 9.97 1.26 10.77
CA ASP A 228 9.95 2.71 10.67
C ASP A 228 10.20 3.11 9.21
N VAL A 229 9.22 3.79 8.63
CA VAL A 229 9.19 4.20 7.22
C VAL A 229 8.66 5.63 7.14
N ALA A 230 8.88 6.28 5.99
CA ALA A 230 8.35 7.61 5.72
C ALA A 230 6.85 7.71 6.02
N ALA A 231 6.41 8.87 6.53
CA ALA A 231 5.07 9.09 7.03
C ALA A 231 3.95 8.64 6.06
N MET A 232 4.15 8.88 4.76
CA MET A 232 3.20 8.49 3.70
C MET A 232 2.99 6.96 3.58
N LEU A 233 3.98 6.15 3.94
CA LEU A 233 3.96 4.68 3.90
C LEU A 233 3.62 4.04 5.25
N ARG A 234 3.45 4.85 6.30
CA ARG A 234 3.15 4.33 7.65
C ARG A 234 1.79 3.67 7.67
N TYR A 235 1.77 2.46 8.22
CA TYR A 235 0.56 1.68 8.41
C TYR A 235 -0.24 2.20 9.61
N GLY A 236 -1.56 2.39 9.45
CA GLY A 236 -2.44 3.01 10.46
C GLY A 236 -2.79 2.16 11.69
N ARG A 237 -2.34 0.89 11.75
CA ARG A 237 -2.54 -0.03 12.90
C ARG A 237 -4.00 -0.10 13.41
N PRO A 238 -4.98 -0.51 12.57
CA PRO A 238 -6.37 -0.70 12.98
C PRO A 238 -6.51 -1.80 14.04
N THR A 239 -7.68 -1.93 14.68
CA THR A 239 -7.94 -2.96 15.72
C THR A 239 -7.54 -4.38 15.27
N LEU A 240 -7.78 -4.73 14.00
CA LEU A 240 -7.40 -6.04 13.45
C LEU A 240 -5.90 -6.32 13.54
N PHE A 241 -5.05 -5.29 13.44
CA PHE A 241 -3.60 -5.42 13.61
C PHE A 241 -3.25 -5.91 15.01
N TYR A 242 -3.84 -5.32 16.04
CA TYR A 242 -3.63 -5.76 17.42
C TYR A 242 -4.20 -7.15 17.69
N ILE A 243 -5.32 -7.51 17.06
CA ILE A 243 -5.85 -8.89 17.08
C ILE A 243 -4.84 -9.85 16.48
N ALA A 244 -4.21 -9.50 15.35
CA ALA A 244 -3.20 -10.33 14.70
C ALA A 244 -1.94 -10.54 15.57
N LEU A 245 -1.52 -9.52 16.32
CA LEU A 245 -0.42 -9.66 17.28
C LEU A 245 -0.79 -10.55 18.47
N ALA A 246 -2.03 -10.45 18.95
CA ALA A 246 -2.52 -11.24 20.09
C ALA A 246 -2.96 -12.66 19.72
N ILE A 247 -3.11 -13.00 18.43
CA ILE A 247 -3.75 -14.25 18.03
C ILE A 247 -3.02 -15.50 18.51
N ILE A 248 -1.67 -15.50 18.49
CA ILE A 248 -0.86 -16.64 18.92
C ILE A 248 -1.09 -16.96 20.41
N PRO A 249 -0.86 -16.02 21.35
CA PRO A 249 -1.09 -16.30 22.77
C PRO A 249 -2.57 -16.58 23.08
N VAL A 250 -3.52 -15.90 22.41
CA VAL A 250 -4.96 -16.17 22.60
C VAL A 250 -5.33 -17.60 22.19
N VAL A 251 -4.84 -18.08 21.03
CA VAL A 251 -5.10 -19.44 20.56
C VAL A 251 -4.52 -20.48 21.53
N ILE A 252 -3.32 -20.23 22.08
CA ILE A 252 -2.71 -21.11 23.09
C ILE A 252 -3.53 -21.10 24.39
N LEU A 253 -3.95 -19.93 24.86
CA LEU A 253 -4.79 -19.78 26.06
C LEU A 253 -6.13 -20.51 25.91
N LEU A 254 -6.78 -20.40 24.77
CA LEU A 254 -8.03 -21.11 24.49
C LEU A 254 -7.85 -22.63 24.52
N ALA A 255 -6.72 -23.12 23.98
CA ALA A 255 -6.37 -24.54 24.07
C ALA A 255 -6.19 -25.00 25.53
N ASP A 256 -5.56 -24.17 26.38
CA ASP A 256 -5.35 -24.45 27.80
C ASP A 256 -6.66 -24.51 28.62
N ILE A 257 -7.53 -23.51 28.49
CA ILE A 257 -8.81 -23.45 29.21
C ILE A 257 -9.69 -24.68 28.90
N ASN A 258 -9.68 -25.14 27.65
CA ASN A 258 -10.41 -26.33 27.25
C ASN A 258 -9.82 -27.62 27.86
N GLY A 259 -8.48 -27.70 27.94
CA GLY A 259 -7.79 -28.79 28.63
C GLY A 259 -8.14 -28.87 30.13
N LEU A 260 -8.29 -27.71 30.79
CA LEU A 260 -8.68 -27.60 32.20
C LEU A 260 -10.14 -28.02 32.45
N THR A 261 -11.10 -27.41 31.75
CA THR A 261 -12.54 -27.66 31.94
C THR A 261 -12.91 -29.13 31.74
N THR A 262 -12.24 -29.79 30.80
CA THR A 262 -12.48 -31.21 30.49
C THR A 262 -11.83 -32.17 31.50
N LYS A 263 -10.64 -31.87 32.04
CA LYS A 263 -10.05 -32.62 33.18
C LYS A 263 -10.97 -32.58 34.41
N PHE A 264 -11.57 -31.43 34.72
CA PHE A 264 -12.57 -31.31 35.79
C PHE A 264 -13.84 -32.12 35.50
N ARG A 265 -14.30 -32.15 34.24
CA ARG A 265 -15.45 -32.94 33.82
C ARG A 265 -15.19 -34.44 33.90
N GLU A 266 -14.04 -34.94 33.47
CA GLU A 266 -13.65 -36.34 33.59
C GLU A 266 -13.42 -36.77 35.04
N LYS A 267 -12.84 -35.90 35.88
CA LYS A 267 -12.70 -36.16 37.33
C LYS A 267 -14.06 -36.21 38.02
N ARG A 268 -15.02 -35.35 37.64
CA ARG A 268 -16.42 -35.42 38.12
C ARG A 268 -17.17 -36.64 37.61
N ILE A 269 -16.99 -37.02 36.34
CA ILE A 269 -17.63 -38.21 35.75
C ILE A 269 -17.06 -39.48 36.38
N SER A 270 -15.74 -39.58 36.54
CA SER A 270 -15.11 -40.73 37.22
C SER A 270 -15.45 -40.78 38.72
N ALA A 271 -15.61 -39.64 39.40
CA ALA A 271 -16.14 -39.58 40.77
C ALA A 271 -17.62 -40.01 40.84
N LYS A 272 -18.44 -39.60 39.86
CA LYS A 272 -19.87 -39.95 39.79
C LYS A 272 -20.08 -41.42 39.42
N ILE A 273 -19.27 -41.98 38.52
CA ILE A 273 -19.26 -43.42 38.17
C ILE A 273 -18.81 -44.26 39.37
N LYS A 274 -17.81 -43.80 40.14
CA LYS A 274 -17.42 -44.46 41.41
C LYS A 274 -18.51 -44.36 42.49
N SER A 275 -19.39 -43.34 42.46
CA SER A 275 -20.48 -43.18 43.43
C SER A 275 -21.82 -43.80 42.98
N THR A 276 -21.94 -44.31 41.76
CA THR A 276 -23.16 -44.95 41.24
C THR A 276 -22.87 -46.35 40.70
N SER A 277 -22.36 -47.21 41.57
CA SER A 277 -22.49 -48.66 41.43
C SER A 277 -23.86 -49.09 41.97
N LYS A 278 -24.92 -48.85 41.19
CA LYS A 278 -26.13 -49.68 41.13
C LYS A 278 -27.13 -49.11 40.12
N SER A 279 -27.44 -49.93 39.12
CA SER A 279 -28.65 -49.93 38.29
C SER A 279 -28.97 -48.65 37.49
N ARG A 280 -28.96 -48.76 36.15
CA ARG A 280 -30.17 -49.03 35.35
C ARG A 280 -29.84 -48.91 33.87
N SER A 281 -30.06 -50.00 33.13
CA SER A 281 -29.98 -50.01 31.67
C SER A 281 -31.10 -49.15 31.09
N GLN A 282 -30.76 -47.99 30.54
CA GLN A 282 -31.60 -47.31 29.56
C GLN A 282 -30.88 -47.34 28.22
N LYS A 283 -31.48 -48.06 27.26
CA LYS A 283 -31.14 -47.98 25.84
C LYS A 283 -31.44 -46.54 25.38
N ALA A 284 -30.47 -45.65 25.55
CA ALA A 284 -30.48 -44.36 24.90
C ALA A 284 -30.31 -44.59 23.40
N LEU A 285 -31.23 -44.05 22.60
CA LEU A 285 -31.06 -43.94 21.15
C LEU A 285 -29.68 -43.30 20.90
N LYS A 286 -28.76 -44.06 20.34
CA LYS A 286 -27.44 -43.54 19.97
C LYS A 286 -27.70 -42.45 18.92
N PRO A 287 -27.35 -41.17 19.18
CA PRO A 287 -27.49 -40.14 18.17
C PRO A 287 -26.71 -40.59 16.92
N LYS A 288 -27.30 -40.40 15.74
CA LYS A 288 -26.75 -40.82 14.44
C LYS A 288 -25.40 -40.15 14.13
N TYR A 289 -25.04 -39.10 14.88
CA TYR A 289 -23.78 -38.37 14.84
C TYR A 289 -23.15 -38.30 16.23
N SER A 290 -21.83 -38.43 16.31
CA SER A 290 -21.10 -38.23 17.56
C SER A 290 -21.15 -36.75 17.94
N SER A 291 -21.23 -36.43 19.23
CA SER A 291 -21.15 -35.05 19.73
C SER A 291 -19.88 -34.30 19.25
N TRP A 292 -18.85 -35.06 18.87
CA TRP A 292 -17.63 -34.54 18.26
C TRP A 292 -17.84 -34.03 16.83
N ASP A 293 -18.59 -34.75 15.99
CA ASP A 293 -18.85 -34.36 14.60
C ASP A 293 -19.63 -33.04 14.53
N ILE A 294 -20.61 -32.87 15.43
CA ILE A 294 -21.40 -31.64 15.56
C ILE A 294 -20.52 -30.46 15.97
N ALA A 295 -19.61 -30.65 16.93
CA ALA A 295 -18.71 -29.59 17.38
C ALA A 295 -17.72 -29.17 16.28
N VAL A 296 -17.19 -30.12 15.52
CA VAL A 296 -16.31 -29.85 14.37
C VAL A 296 -17.09 -29.09 13.28
N ALA A 297 -18.31 -29.53 12.95
CA ALA A 297 -19.15 -28.85 11.96
C ALA A 297 -19.47 -27.40 12.36
N ILE A 298 -19.81 -27.15 13.63
CA ILE A 298 -20.03 -25.80 14.15
C ILE A 298 -18.78 -24.93 14.01
N GLN A 299 -17.59 -25.47 14.29
CA GLN A 299 -16.34 -24.71 14.17
C GLN A 299 -15.96 -24.40 12.73
N LEU A 300 -16.18 -25.33 11.80
CA LEU A 300 -15.98 -25.08 10.39
C LEU A 300 -16.97 -24.02 9.88
N LEU A 301 -18.23 -24.08 10.32
CA LEU A 301 -19.22 -23.05 10.00
C LEU A 301 -18.79 -21.69 10.55
N LEU A 302 -18.38 -21.62 11.82
CA LEU A 302 -17.88 -20.39 12.44
C LEU A 302 -16.64 -19.87 11.71
N LEU A 303 -15.71 -20.74 11.32
CA LEU A 303 -14.53 -20.37 10.57
C LEU A 303 -14.92 -19.73 9.23
N VAL A 304 -15.84 -20.32 8.48
CA VAL A 304 -16.34 -19.76 7.21
C VAL A 304 -17.04 -18.42 7.42
N VAL A 305 -17.95 -18.34 8.41
CA VAL A 305 -18.71 -17.11 8.70
C VAL A 305 -17.79 -15.97 9.15
N VAL A 306 -16.89 -16.24 10.09
CA VAL A 306 -15.92 -15.24 10.58
C VAL A 306 -14.97 -14.83 9.46
N SER A 307 -14.50 -15.78 8.64
CA SER A 307 -13.63 -15.45 7.50
C SER A 307 -14.31 -14.56 6.48
N GLY A 308 -15.56 -14.89 6.10
CA GLY A 308 -16.36 -14.08 5.21
C GLY A 308 -16.59 -12.67 5.76
N TYR A 309 -16.93 -12.56 7.06
CA TYR A 309 -17.14 -11.26 7.71
C TYR A 309 -15.87 -10.41 7.78
N VAL A 310 -14.74 -10.98 8.21
CA VAL A 310 -13.46 -10.27 8.32
C VAL A 310 -13.01 -9.77 6.95
N LEU A 311 -13.04 -10.64 5.93
CA LEU A 311 -12.64 -10.25 4.57
C LEU A 311 -13.59 -9.22 3.95
N TYR A 312 -14.90 -9.36 4.17
CA TYR A 312 -15.88 -8.36 3.71
C TYR A 312 -15.63 -6.98 4.33
N LYS A 313 -15.31 -6.94 5.63
CA LYS A 313 -15.06 -5.69 6.35
C LYS A 313 -13.76 -5.01 5.93
N GLU A 314 -12.69 -5.78 5.74
CA GLU A 314 -11.36 -5.21 5.45
C GLU A 314 -11.12 -4.96 3.96
N PHE A 315 -11.82 -5.68 3.07
CA PHE A 315 -11.65 -5.49 1.63
C PHE A 315 -12.21 -4.13 1.19
N LYS A 316 -11.33 -3.26 0.72
CA LYS A 316 -11.66 -1.91 0.26
C LYS A 316 -11.40 -1.79 -1.25
N PRO A 317 -12.40 -2.06 -2.11
CA PRO A 317 -12.23 -2.00 -3.57
C PRO A 317 -11.74 -0.65 -4.09
N ALA A 318 -12.13 0.45 -3.45
CA ALA A 318 -11.72 1.79 -3.83
C ALA A 318 -10.20 2.00 -3.62
N GLU A 319 -9.65 1.56 -2.49
CA GLU A 319 -8.20 1.68 -2.21
C GLU A 319 -7.38 0.81 -3.15
N LYS A 320 -7.86 -0.41 -3.45
CA LYS A 320 -7.27 -1.24 -4.52
C LYS A 320 -7.25 -0.53 -5.86
N LEU A 321 -8.37 0.08 -6.25
CA LEU A 321 -8.50 0.78 -7.52
C LEU A 321 -7.50 1.95 -7.61
N LYS A 322 -7.31 2.71 -6.53
CA LYS A 322 -6.30 3.78 -6.45
C LYS A 322 -4.88 3.25 -6.66
N CYS A 323 -4.51 2.17 -5.99
CA CYS A 323 -3.20 1.54 -6.17
C CYS A 323 -3.01 0.98 -7.59
N GLU A 324 -4.05 0.39 -8.17
CA GLU A 324 -4.02 -0.11 -9.55
C GLU A 324 -3.85 1.04 -10.56
N ILE A 325 -4.50 2.19 -10.33
CA ILE A 325 -4.33 3.39 -11.16
C ILE A 325 -2.87 3.89 -11.15
N ASP A 326 -2.24 4.03 -9.98
CA ASP A 326 -0.80 4.40 -9.92
C ASP A 326 0.09 3.34 -10.60
N TYR A 327 -0.22 2.06 -10.38
CA TYR A 327 0.52 0.96 -10.99
C TYR A 327 0.47 0.98 -12.52
N GLN A 328 -0.70 1.23 -13.11
CA GLN A 328 -0.87 1.36 -14.56
C GLN A 328 -0.21 2.65 -15.08
N ALA A 329 -0.28 3.74 -14.32
CA ALA A 329 0.40 5.00 -14.66
C ALA A 329 1.93 4.84 -14.70
N ASN A 330 2.52 4.13 -13.73
CA ASN A 330 3.96 3.84 -13.72
C ASN A 330 4.40 3.02 -14.94
N ARG A 331 3.51 2.17 -15.47
CA ARG A 331 3.74 1.39 -16.70
C ARG A 331 3.37 2.13 -17.99
N GLN A 332 2.95 3.39 -17.89
CA GLN A 332 2.51 4.21 -19.02
C GLN A 332 1.31 3.61 -19.77
N ASN A 333 0.49 2.80 -19.10
CA ASN A 333 -0.74 2.23 -19.65
C ASN A 333 -1.89 3.25 -19.57
N TRP A 334 -1.73 4.39 -20.26
CA TRP A 334 -2.59 5.57 -20.11
C TRP A 334 -4.07 5.31 -20.37
N ASN A 335 -4.39 4.53 -21.41
CA ASN A 335 -5.79 4.16 -21.69
C ASN A 335 -6.42 3.39 -20.53
N LYS A 336 -5.65 2.53 -19.85
CA LYS A 336 -6.13 1.79 -18.69
C LYS A 336 -6.33 2.70 -17.48
N VAL A 337 -5.46 3.69 -17.29
CA VAL A 337 -5.63 4.72 -16.25
C VAL A 337 -6.95 5.48 -16.45
N LEU A 338 -7.26 5.90 -17.69
CA LEU A 338 -8.50 6.60 -18.01
C LEU A 338 -9.74 5.71 -17.74
N GLU A 339 -9.70 4.44 -18.19
CA GLU A 339 -10.76 3.47 -17.92
C GLU A 339 -11.01 3.25 -16.42
N LEU A 340 -9.93 3.03 -15.66
CA LEU A 340 -10.01 2.73 -14.22
C LEU A 340 -10.44 3.95 -13.40
N SER A 341 -9.99 5.15 -13.76
CA SER A 341 -10.34 6.38 -13.05
C SER A 341 -11.84 6.65 -13.10
N GLY A 342 -12.51 6.33 -14.22
CA GLY A 342 -13.97 6.45 -14.35
C GLY A 342 -14.79 5.50 -13.48
N ASN A 343 -14.17 4.44 -12.94
CA ASN A 343 -14.85 3.47 -12.06
C ASN A 343 -14.86 3.89 -10.59
N LEU A 344 -14.10 4.93 -10.22
CA LEU A 344 -14.06 5.42 -8.84
C LEU A 344 -15.31 6.24 -8.53
N LYS A 345 -16.06 5.83 -7.50
CA LYS A 345 -17.32 6.49 -7.11
C LYS A 345 -17.15 7.80 -6.36
N THR A 346 -15.98 8.05 -5.80
CA THR A 346 -15.69 9.19 -4.93
C THR A 346 -14.46 9.93 -5.44
N TYR A 347 -14.47 11.26 -5.36
CA TYR A 347 -13.31 12.05 -5.72
C TYR A 347 -12.08 11.68 -4.88
N ASP A 348 -10.95 11.53 -5.57
CA ASP A 348 -9.62 11.38 -4.98
C ASP A 348 -8.62 12.25 -5.77
N ARG A 349 -7.78 13.01 -5.04
CA ARG A 349 -6.81 13.94 -5.63
C ARG A 349 -5.75 13.21 -6.47
N MET A 350 -5.24 12.09 -5.99
CA MET A 350 -4.20 11.34 -6.69
C MET A 350 -4.75 10.71 -7.95
N VAL A 351 -6.01 10.24 -7.91
CA VAL A 351 -6.69 9.74 -9.11
C VAL A 351 -6.97 10.85 -10.11
N ASN A 352 -7.42 12.04 -9.67
CA ASN A 352 -7.56 13.19 -10.56
C ASN A 352 -6.24 13.52 -11.28
N PHE A 353 -5.15 13.57 -10.51
CA PHE A 353 -3.82 13.82 -11.05
C PHE A 353 -3.39 12.77 -12.08
N GLN A 354 -3.56 11.48 -11.78
CA GLN A 354 -3.21 10.41 -12.73
C GLN A 354 -4.11 10.43 -13.97
N PHE A 355 -5.39 10.80 -13.83
CA PHE A 355 -6.31 11.01 -14.95
C PHE A 355 -5.82 12.14 -15.86
N ASN A 356 -5.52 13.31 -15.30
CA ASN A 356 -4.98 14.46 -16.03
C ASN A 356 -3.65 14.12 -16.73
N ARG A 357 -2.73 13.44 -16.02
CA ARG A 357 -1.46 12.95 -16.57
C ARG A 357 -1.67 11.95 -17.71
N ALA A 358 -2.67 11.07 -17.63
CA ALA A 358 -3.01 10.13 -18.70
C ALA A 358 -3.62 10.83 -19.92
N LEU A 359 -4.48 11.83 -19.73
CA LEU A 359 -5.00 12.66 -20.81
C LEU A 359 -3.89 13.43 -21.52
N MET A 360 -2.94 14.00 -20.77
CA MET A 360 -1.77 14.69 -21.31
C MET A 360 -0.94 13.75 -22.20
N ASN A 361 -0.58 12.57 -21.70
CA ASN A 361 0.22 11.62 -22.46
C ASN A 361 -0.51 11.00 -23.67
N THR A 362 -1.85 11.01 -23.68
CA THR A 362 -2.66 10.58 -24.83
C THR A 362 -3.03 11.74 -25.77
N GLY A 363 -2.66 12.98 -25.42
CA GLY A 363 -2.98 14.19 -26.18
C GLY A 363 -4.48 14.50 -26.25
N GLN A 364 -5.22 14.15 -25.20
CA GLN A 364 -6.67 14.33 -25.03
C GLN A 364 -7.01 15.31 -23.90
N LEU A 365 -6.02 16.01 -23.33
CA LEU A 365 -6.24 16.87 -22.16
C LEU A 365 -7.27 17.96 -22.45
N LEU A 366 -7.13 18.67 -23.57
CA LEU A 366 -8.09 19.72 -23.97
C LEU A 366 -9.37 19.18 -24.64
N GLU A 367 -9.55 17.86 -24.68
CA GLU A 367 -10.80 17.24 -25.16
C GLU A 367 -11.66 16.71 -24.01
N LYS A 368 -11.02 16.22 -22.95
CA LYS A 368 -11.68 15.44 -21.89
C LYS A 368 -11.35 15.89 -20.47
N LEU A 369 -10.75 17.07 -20.27
CA LEU A 369 -10.35 17.57 -18.95
C LEU A 369 -11.46 17.45 -17.90
N PHE A 370 -12.71 17.71 -18.29
CA PHE A 370 -13.87 17.71 -17.39
C PHE A 370 -14.65 16.38 -17.35
N ASP A 371 -14.18 15.33 -18.04
CA ASP A 371 -14.76 13.99 -17.89
C ASP A 371 -14.52 13.40 -16.48
N TYR A 372 -13.54 13.94 -15.75
CA TYR A 372 -13.35 13.75 -14.30
C TYR A 372 -13.55 15.07 -13.55
N GLU A 373 -14.08 14.99 -12.32
CA GLU A 373 -14.39 16.18 -11.53
C GLU A 373 -13.11 16.92 -11.10
N GLN A 374 -12.94 18.17 -11.52
CA GLN A 374 -11.76 18.99 -11.19
C GLN A 374 -11.92 19.77 -9.88
N LEU A 375 -12.33 19.11 -8.79
CA LEU A 375 -12.73 19.79 -7.53
C LEU A 375 -11.64 20.65 -6.88
N LEU A 376 -10.36 20.38 -7.19
CA LEU A 376 -9.21 21.12 -6.69
C LEU A 376 -8.60 22.10 -7.71
N GLY A 377 -9.24 22.28 -8.88
CA GLY A 377 -8.73 23.17 -9.92
C GLY A 377 -7.31 22.80 -10.35
N SER A 378 -6.44 23.80 -10.47
CA SER A 378 -5.02 23.65 -10.83
C SER A 378 -4.25 22.68 -9.92
N GLN A 379 -4.66 22.51 -8.64
CA GLN A 379 -4.01 21.61 -7.68
C GLN A 379 -4.33 20.12 -7.91
N GLY A 380 -5.26 19.83 -8.83
CA GLY A 380 -5.50 18.50 -9.39
C GLY A 380 -4.68 18.21 -10.64
N LEU A 381 -4.14 19.24 -11.30
CA LEU A 381 -3.26 19.12 -12.47
C LEU A 381 -1.78 19.12 -12.05
N PHE A 382 -1.39 20.02 -11.14
CA PHE A 382 -0.06 20.13 -10.55
C PHE A 382 -0.13 19.91 -9.03
N LEU A 383 0.67 18.99 -8.49
CA LEU A 383 0.63 18.70 -7.05
C LEU A 383 1.58 19.57 -6.21
N ASP A 384 2.25 20.54 -6.83
CA ASP A 384 3.34 21.33 -6.26
C ASP A 384 2.97 22.06 -4.96
N ARG A 385 1.69 22.45 -4.80
CA ARG A 385 1.19 23.18 -3.63
C ARG A 385 -0.14 22.58 -3.14
N PRO A 386 -0.28 22.28 -1.83
CA PRO A 386 0.79 22.22 -0.82
C PRO A 386 1.71 21.02 -1.08
N PHE A 387 3.02 21.22 -0.84
CA PHE A 387 3.98 20.12 -0.89
C PHE A 387 3.72 19.15 0.28
N ALA A 388 3.60 17.88 -0.05
CA ALA A 388 3.49 16.77 0.89
C ALA A 388 4.40 15.64 0.42
N SER A 389 4.95 14.86 1.34
CA SER A 389 5.89 13.77 1.01
C SER A 389 5.32 12.80 -0.04
N GLU A 390 4.02 12.53 0.00
CA GLU A 390 3.32 11.63 -0.91
C GLU A 390 3.25 12.10 -2.38
N VAL A 391 3.46 13.39 -2.65
CA VAL A 391 3.39 13.93 -4.02
C VAL A 391 4.75 14.02 -4.71
N ALA A 392 5.85 13.81 -3.99
CA ALA A 392 7.20 13.98 -4.53
C ALA A 392 7.45 13.08 -5.76
N LEU A 393 7.26 11.78 -5.62
CA LEU A 393 7.48 10.82 -6.70
C LEU A 393 6.49 11.00 -7.88
N PRO A 394 5.17 11.17 -7.64
CA PRO A 394 4.21 11.55 -8.69
C PRO A 394 4.60 12.81 -9.48
N ASN A 395 5.09 13.86 -8.81
CA ASN A 395 5.54 15.08 -9.48
C ASN A 395 6.80 14.84 -10.31
N SER A 396 7.77 14.08 -9.80
CA SER A 396 8.96 13.69 -10.57
C SER A 396 8.56 13.02 -11.89
N ASP A 397 7.62 12.09 -11.81
CA ASP A 397 7.08 11.37 -12.95
C ASP A 397 6.36 12.28 -13.95
N PHE A 398 5.54 13.22 -13.47
CA PHE A 398 4.80 14.16 -14.30
C PHE A 398 5.72 15.15 -15.03
N TYR A 399 6.69 15.73 -14.31
CA TYR A 399 7.67 16.63 -14.92
C TYR A 399 8.56 15.92 -15.94
N PHE A 400 8.90 14.65 -15.67
CA PHE A 400 9.58 13.85 -16.68
C PHE A 400 8.73 13.68 -17.94
N ASP A 401 7.44 13.39 -17.82
CA ASP A 401 6.54 13.23 -18.96
C ASP A 401 6.43 14.52 -19.79
N LEU A 402 6.36 15.67 -19.12
CA LEU A 402 6.41 17.01 -19.77
C LEU A 402 7.73 17.31 -20.48
N GLY A 403 8.80 16.60 -20.13
CA GLY A 403 10.15 16.88 -20.61
C GLY A 403 10.92 17.91 -19.77
N ASN A 404 10.38 18.32 -18.61
CA ASN A 404 11.08 19.17 -17.66
C ASN A 404 11.95 18.31 -16.73
N ILE A 405 13.19 18.06 -17.15
CA ILE A 405 14.06 17.04 -16.54
C ILE A 405 14.71 17.54 -15.25
N ASP A 406 14.98 18.84 -15.15
CA ASP A 406 15.49 19.50 -13.95
C ASP A 406 14.49 19.41 -12.79
N GLU A 407 13.21 19.74 -13.01
CA GLU A 407 12.20 19.58 -11.95
C GLU A 407 11.91 18.11 -11.64
N SER A 408 11.90 17.26 -12.66
CA SER A 408 11.84 15.81 -12.46
C SER A 408 12.96 15.33 -11.53
N GLN A 409 14.18 15.82 -11.72
CA GLN A 409 15.34 15.47 -10.90
C GLN A 409 15.22 16.04 -9.48
N ARG A 410 14.77 17.29 -9.31
CA ARG A 410 14.51 17.88 -8.00
C ARG A 410 13.55 17.02 -7.19
N TYR A 411 12.37 16.70 -7.74
CA TYR A 411 11.39 15.85 -7.08
C TYR A 411 11.85 14.40 -6.88
N ALA A 412 12.71 13.88 -7.77
CA ALA A 412 13.31 12.56 -7.58
C ALA A 412 14.29 12.55 -6.38
N PHE A 413 15.08 13.62 -6.18
CA PHE A 413 15.92 13.77 -4.99
C PHE A 413 15.09 13.87 -3.72
N GLU A 414 14.00 14.65 -3.71
CA GLU A 414 13.05 14.68 -2.58
C GLU A 414 12.46 13.30 -2.30
N SER A 415 12.18 12.52 -3.35
CA SER A 415 11.69 11.15 -3.17
C SER A 415 12.77 10.22 -2.61
N GLU A 416 14.03 10.41 -2.97
CA GLU A 416 15.15 9.61 -2.47
C GLU A 416 15.43 9.87 -0.99
N THR A 417 15.21 11.08 -0.48
CA THR A 417 15.33 11.36 0.97
C THR A 417 14.23 10.68 1.78
N LEU A 418 13.04 10.50 1.20
CA LEU A 418 11.89 9.84 1.83
C LEU A 418 11.93 8.32 1.67
N MET A 419 12.42 7.84 0.53
CA MET A 419 12.29 6.45 0.09
C MET A 419 13.62 5.98 -0.52
N ALA A 420 14.67 6.11 0.28
CA ALA A 420 16.03 5.75 -0.11
C ALA A 420 16.07 4.36 -0.72
N ASN A 421 16.88 4.20 -1.76
CA ASN A 421 17.10 2.94 -2.46
C ASN A 421 15.89 2.40 -3.24
N SER A 422 14.80 3.16 -3.37
CA SER A 422 13.64 2.77 -4.18
C SER A 422 14.06 2.52 -5.63
N PRO A 423 13.75 1.34 -6.21
CA PRO A 423 14.05 1.08 -7.61
C PRO A 423 13.43 2.08 -8.59
N ARG A 424 12.20 2.57 -8.33
CA ARG A 424 11.54 3.57 -9.19
C ARG A 424 12.26 4.92 -9.12
N VAL A 425 12.66 5.35 -7.93
CA VAL A 425 13.37 6.62 -7.71
C VAL A 425 14.76 6.55 -8.34
N LEU A 426 15.52 5.49 -8.10
CA LEU A 426 16.85 5.31 -8.69
C LEU A 426 16.80 5.27 -10.22
N LYS A 427 15.86 4.52 -10.82
CA LYS A 427 15.66 4.51 -12.28
C LYS A 427 15.40 5.90 -12.84
N ARG A 428 14.56 6.68 -12.16
CA ARG A 428 14.24 8.06 -12.54
C ARG A 428 15.48 8.95 -12.48
N LEU A 429 16.25 8.90 -11.39
CA LEU A 429 17.50 9.66 -11.24
C LEU A 429 18.53 9.28 -12.31
N ILE A 430 18.69 7.99 -12.61
CA ILE A 430 19.59 7.50 -13.66
C ILE A 430 19.20 8.07 -15.03
N LEU A 431 17.92 7.97 -15.40
CA LEU A 431 17.41 8.51 -16.66
C LEU A 431 17.62 10.02 -16.74
N ASN A 432 17.29 10.76 -15.69
CA ASN A 432 17.46 12.21 -15.64
C ASN A 432 18.94 12.58 -15.82
N CYS A 433 19.86 11.91 -15.11
CA CYS A 433 21.30 12.13 -15.24
C CYS A 433 21.81 11.85 -16.67
N ILE A 434 21.36 10.77 -17.32
CA ILE A 434 21.74 10.46 -18.71
C ILE A 434 21.23 11.55 -19.66
N ILE A 435 19.97 11.97 -19.51
CA ILE A 435 19.36 13.01 -20.35
C ILE A 435 20.11 14.35 -20.19
N MET A 436 20.48 14.70 -18.96
CA MET A 436 21.27 15.90 -18.63
C MET A 436 22.77 15.78 -18.95
N ASN A 437 23.20 14.68 -19.59
CA ASN A 437 24.59 14.40 -19.95
C ASN A 437 25.55 14.38 -18.75
N ASN A 438 25.12 13.79 -17.64
CA ASN A 438 25.92 13.56 -16.43
C ASN A 438 26.11 12.05 -16.16
N PRO A 439 26.99 11.37 -16.94
CA PRO A 439 27.19 9.93 -16.85
C PRO A 439 27.81 9.49 -15.51
N LYS A 440 28.59 10.37 -14.85
CA LYS A 440 29.20 10.07 -13.55
C LYS A 440 28.13 9.89 -12.46
N ALA A 441 27.19 10.83 -12.36
CA ALA A 441 26.08 10.72 -11.41
C ALA A 441 25.17 9.52 -11.74
N ALA A 442 24.87 9.29 -13.02
CA ALA A 442 24.11 8.12 -13.46
C ALA A 442 24.76 6.81 -13.01
N SER A 443 26.09 6.70 -13.15
CA SER A 443 26.86 5.52 -12.74
C SER A 443 26.76 5.26 -11.23
N THR A 444 26.78 6.30 -10.39
CA THR A 444 26.59 6.17 -8.93
C THR A 444 25.26 5.50 -8.60
N PHE A 445 24.15 6.00 -9.14
CA PHE A 445 22.82 5.42 -8.88
C PHE A 445 22.67 4.03 -9.51
N LEU A 446 23.24 3.79 -10.69
CA LEU A 446 23.26 2.47 -11.33
C LEU A 446 23.96 1.43 -10.47
N ASN A 447 25.07 1.77 -9.82
CA ASN A 447 25.80 0.84 -8.96
C ASN A 447 25.01 0.48 -7.70
N VAL A 448 24.25 1.42 -7.15
CA VAL A 448 23.32 1.17 -6.05
C VAL A 448 22.20 0.23 -6.54
N LEU A 449 21.56 0.55 -7.66
CA LEU A 449 20.47 -0.25 -8.23
C LEU A 449 20.91 -1.66 -8.67
N ALA A 450 22.16 -1.82 -9.11
CA ALA A 450 22.74 -3.11 -9.51
C ALA A 450 22.73 -4.16 -8.39
N SER A 451 22.69 -3.71 -7.14
CA SER A 451 22.60 -4.57 -5.96
C SER A 451 21.21 -5.18 -5.76
N ASN A 452 20.20 -4.72 -6.50
CA ASN A 452 18.88 -5.32 -6.53
C ASN A 452 18.80 -6.39 -7.65
N PRO A 453 18.52 -7.66 -7.31
CA PRO A 453 18.56 -8.76 -8.26
C PRO A 453 17.47 -8.67 -9.35
N ILE A 454 16.32 -8.05 -9.04
CA ILE A 454 15.23 -7.88 -10.01
C ILE A 454 15.64 -6.92 -11.12
N GLU A 455 16.51 -5.96 -10.81
CA GLU A 455 16.79 -4.82 -11.68
C GLU A 455 18.01 -5.01 -12.59
N LYS A 456 18.70 -6.17 -12.50
CA LYS A 456 19.92 -6.45 -13.27
C LYS A 456 19.80 -6.21 -14.77
N LYS A 457 18.71 -6.69 -15.39
CA LYS A 457 18.48 -6.52 -16.83
C LYS A 457 18.30 -5.04 -17.21
N TRP A 458 17.58 -4.29 -16.37
CA TRP A 458 17.37 -2.86 -16.59
C TRP A 458 18.69 -2.11 -16.43
N VAL A 459 19.45 -2.40 -15.38
CA VAL A 459 20.76 -1.79 -15.11
C VAL A 459 21.72 -2.00 -16.27
N GLU A 460 21.81 -3.21 -16.82
CA GLU A 460 22.74 -3.51 -17.92
C GLU A 460 22.41 -2.71 -19.19
N ASN A 461 21.12 -2.59 -19.51
CA ASN A 461 20.66 -1.80 -20.65
C ASN A 461 21.03 -0.31 -20.54
N TYR A 462 21.06 0.25 -19.33
CA TYR A 462 21.39 1.67 -19.14
C TYR A 462 22.86 1.93 -18.81
N ARG A 463 23.60 0.91 -18.36
CA ARG A 463 25.04 1.01 -18.08
C ARG A 463 25.83 1.43 -19.31
N GLN A 464 25.44 1.00 -20.51
CA GLN A 464 26.11 1.38 -21.76
C GLN A 464 26.17 2.90 -21.96
N TYR A 465 25.13 3.66 -21.60
CA TYR A 465 25.12 5.12 -21.76
C TYR A 465 26.05 5.83 -20.76
N THR A 466 26.46 5.17 -19.68
CA THR A 466 27.46 5.72 -18.75
C THR A 466 28.89 5.44 -19.18
N ILE A 467 29.11 4.37 -19.94
CA ILE A 467 30.42 4.00 -20.50
C ILE A 467 30.65 4.75 -21.82
N ARG A 468 29.60 4.86 -22.65
CA ARG A 468 29.58 5.49 -23.96
C ARG A 468 28.41 6.49 -24.05
N PRO A 469 28.56 7.70 -23.51
CA PRO A 469 27.50 8.72 -23.50
C PRO A 469 26.98 9.09 -24.90
N GLU A 470 27.80 8.94 -25.94
CA GLU A 470 27.44 9.17 -27.34
C GLU A 470 26.29 8.28 -27.83
N LEU A 471 26.09 7.10 -27.22
CA LEU A 471 24.96 6.23 -27.56
C LEU A 471 23.60 6.87 -27.21
N ALA A 472 23.59 7.81 -26.27
CA ALA A 472 22.37 8.52 -25.87
C ALA A 472 21.81 9.41 -26.99
N ASP A 473 22.64 9.81 -27.96
CA ASP A 473 22.22 10.64 -29.10
C ASP A 473 21.42 9.87 -30.16
N PHE A 474 21.42 8.54 -30.08
CA PHE A 474 20.64 7.65 -30.95
C PHE A 474 19.39 7.09 -30.25
N ASP A 475 19.22 7.34 -28.95
CA ASP A 475 18.07 6.89 -28.19
C ASP A 475 16.91 7.88 -28.34
N SER A 476 15.82 7.44 -28.98
CA SER A 476 14.66 8.30 -29.29
C SER A 476 14.02 8.94 -28.05
N LEU A 477 14.01 8.26 -26.90
CA LEU A 477 13.46 8.82 -25.66
C LEU A 477 14.38 9.93 -25.15
N ILE A 478 15.69 9.66 -25.09
CA ILE A 478 16.66 10.63 -24.58
C ILE A 478 16.72 11.86 -25.48
N VAL A 479 16.81 11.68 -26.80
CA VAL A 479 16.82 12.78 -27.77
C VAL A 479 15.57 13.64 -27.63
N ARG A 480 14.38 13.02 -27.62
CA ARG A 480 13.12 13.75 -27.42
C ARG A 480 13.14 14.56 -26.13
N LYS A 481 13.56 13.97 -25.01
CA LYS A 481 13.60 14.68 -23.73
C LYS A 481 14.62 15.81 -23.73
N ARG A 482 15.78 15.68 -24.39
CA ARG A 482 16.75 16.78 -24.55
C ARG A 482 16.20 17.94 -25.39
N THR A 483 15.38 17.64 -26.40
CA THR A 483 14.66 18.64 -27.20
C THR A 483 13.63 19.40 -26.36
N ASP A 484 12.82 18.68 -25.58
CA ASP A 484 11.75 19.24 -24.75
C ASP A 484 12.24 19.92 -23.46
N MET A 485 13.43 19.56 -22.98
CA MET A 485 14.03 20.05 -21.73
C MET A 485 14.36 21.54 -21.81
N ASN A 486 13.89 22.34 -20.86
CA ASN A 486 14.36 23.72 -20.75
C ASN A 486 15.79 23.74 -20.18
N LYS A 487 16.69 24.58 -20.71
CA LYS A 487 18.09 24.63 -20.24
C LYS A 487 18.29 25.52 -19.01
N THR A 488 17.27 26.27 -18.59
CA THR A 488 17.40 27.23 -17.50
C THR A 488 17.61 26.51 -16.18
N GLU A 489 18.85 26.56 -15.72
CA GLU A 489 19.33 26.18 -14.39
C GLU A 489 18.30 26.50 -13.30
N GLY A 490 17.67 25.46 -12.74
CA GLY A 490 17.02 25.54 -11.44
C GLY A 490 15.99 26.65 -11.27
N MET A 491 15.17 26.95 -12.29
CA MET A 491 14.05 27.88 -12.10
C MET A 491 13.05 27.29 -11.10
N ILE A 492 13.23 27.66 -9.83
CA ILE A 492 12.18 27.62 -8.81
C ILE A 492 11.12 28.62 -9.28
N GLY A 493 10.20 28.13 -10.09
CA GLY A 493 9.12 28.91 -10.68
C GLY A 493 7.79 28.20 -10.52
N ASP A 494 6.71 28.97 -10.62
CA ASP A 494 5.38 28.39 -10.68
C ASP A 494 5.17 27.62 -12.00
N PRO A 495 4.27 26.63 -12.04
CA PRO A 495 4.01 25.83 -13.24
C PRO A 495 3.91 26.60 -14.56
N PRO A 496 3.17 27.74 -14.67
CA PRO A 496 3.05 28.45 -15.96
C PRO A 496 4.40 28.97 -16.48
N VAL A 497 5.27 29.50 -15.62
CA VAL A 497 6.61 29.99 -16.03
C VAL A 497 7.43 28.87 -16.66
N LYS A 498 7.37 27.67 -16.06
CA LYS A 498 8.07 26.48 -16.58
C LYS A 498 7.54 26.07 -17.95
N LEU A 499 6.22 26.00 -18.10
CA LEU A 499 5.57 25.59 -19.35
C LEU A 499 5.86 26.58 -20.49
N ILE A 500 5.78 27.88 -20.22
CA ILE A 500 6.10 28.93 -21.20
C ILE A 500 7.56 28.77 -21.68
N GLY A 501 8.51 28.62 -20.76
CA GLY A 501 9.91 28.41 -21.13
C GLY A 501 10.15 27.14 -21.97
N GLN A 502 9.38 26.06 -21.72
CA GLN A 502 9.42 24.87 -22.57
C GLN A 502 8.88 25.14 -23.98
N LEU A 503 7.80 25.93 -24.10
CA LEU A 503 7.18 26.27 -25.38
C LEU A 503 7.98 27.31 -26.18
N GLU A 504 8.71 28.20 -25.53
CA GLU A 504 9.66 29.11 -26.19
C GLU A 504 10.80 28.32 -26.84
N LYS A 505 11.33 27.30 -26.16
CA LYS A 505 12.37 26.43 -26.69
C LYS A 505 11.85 25.44 -27.74
N ASN A 506 10.75 24.75 -27.44
CA ASN A 506 10.10 23.81 -28.33
C ASN A 506 8.60 24.14 -28.46
N PRO A 507 8.21 24.99 -29.43
CA PRO A 507 6.81 25.32 -29.68
C PRO A 507 5.95 24.12 -30.13
N GLN A 508 6.58 22.98 -30.47
CA GLN A 508 5.89 21.75 -30.85
C GLN A 508 5.61 20.83 -29.64
N ASN A 509 5.98 21.23 -28.42
CA ASN A 509 5.66 20.46 -27.22
C ASN A 509 4.16 20.57 -26.88
N LYS A 510 3.36 19.72 -27.53
CA LYS A 510 1.91 19.66 -27.35
C LYS A 510 1.49 19.47 -25.88
N ALA A 511 2.22 18.66 -25.11
CA ALA A 511 1.89 18.39 -23.71
C ALA A 511 2.04 19.66 -22.84
N ALA A 512 3.13 20.41 -23.02
CA ALA A 512 3.33 21.67 -22.31
C ALA A 512 2.23 22.70 -22.64
N PHE A 513 1.86 22.81 -23.92
CA PHE A 513 0.77 23.69 -24.35
C PHE A 513 -0.58 23.28 -23.77
N GLU A 514 -0.96 22.01 -23.88
CA GLU A 514 -2.24 21.55 -23.34
C GLU A 514 -2.32 21.75 -21.83
N CYS A 515 -1.23 21.52 -21.10
CA CYS A 515 -1.18 21.78 -19.66
C CYS A 515 -1.27 23.28 -19.32
N LEU A 516 -0.67 24.16 -20.12
CA LEU A 516 -0.73 25.61 -19.92
C LEU A 516 -2.16 26.12 -20.09
N ILE A 517 -2.81 25.75 -21.20
CA ILE A 517 -4.20 26.08 -21.44
C ILE A 517 -5.12 25.49 -20.37
N ALA A 518 -4.90 24.22 -19.97
CA ALA A 518 -5.70 23.62 -18.90
C ALA A 518 -5.55 24.38 -17.58
N LEU A 519 -4.35 24.87 -17.25
CA LEU A 519 -4.10 25.70 -16.08
C LEU A 519 -4.94 26.99 -16.13
N ASP A 520 -4.89 27.72 -17.25
CA ASP A 520 -5.66 28.96 -17.43
C ASP A 520 -7.15 28.74 -17.24
N LEU A 521 -7.68 27.65 -17.80
CA LEU A 521 -9.08 27.30 -17.70
C LEU A 521 -9.48 26.95 -16.27
N LEU A 522 -8.68 26.13 -15.57
CA LEU A 522 -8.92 25.74 -14.19
C LEU A 522 -8.87 26.95 -13.25
N GLU A 523 -8.03 27.95 -13.57
CA GLU A 523 -7.92 29.22 -12.87
C GLU A 523 -8.88 30.32 -13.36
N HIS A 524 -9.69 30.05 -14.39
CA HIS A 524 -10.58 31.05 -15.00
C HIS A 524 -9.81 32.31 -15.48
N ASP A 525 -8.55 32.18 -15.85
CA ASP A 525 -7.67 33.29 -16.24
C ASP A 525 -7.75 33.55 -17.75
N LEU A 526 -8.71 34.38 -18.14
CA LEU A 526 -8.89 34.78 -19.53
C LEU A 526 -7.73 35.64 -20.07
N ALA A 527 -7.02 36.36 -19.19
CA ALA A 527 -5.93 37.22 -19.62
C ALA A 527 -4.75 36.37 -20.11
N SER A 528 -4.33 35.38 -19.29
CA SER A 528 -3.30 34.42 -19.66
C SER A 528 -3.71 33.58 -20.86
N LEU A 529 -4.96 33.07 -20.87
CA LEU A 529 -5.49 32.30 -22.02
C LEU A 529 -5.37 33.04 -23.35
N THR A 530 -5.62 34.36 -23.36
CA THR A 530 -5.53 35.18 -24.59
C THR A 530 -4.10 35.27 -25.10
N VAL A 531 -3.13 35.37 -24.20
CA VAL A 531 -1.70 35.40 -24.53
C VAL A 531 -1.24 34.02 -24.99
N ASP A 532 -1.61 32.97 -24.27
CA ASP A 532 -1.12 31.61 -24.50
C ASP A 532 -1.77 30.95 -25.72
N PHE A 533 -2.91 31.47 -26.19
CA PHE A 533 -3.53 31.04 -27.43
C PHE A 533 -2.61 31.19 -28.65
N GLN A 534 -1.61 32.10 -28.62
CA GLN A 534 -0.65 32.26 -29.72
C GLN A 534 0.10 30.96 -30.09
N TYR A 535 0.23 30.02 -29.15
CA TYR A 535 0.92 28.75 -29.38
C TYR A 535 0.05 27.73 -30.15
N ILE A 536 -1.28 27.91 -30.21
CA ILE A 536 -2.17 26.99 -30.91
C ILE A 536 -1.89 26.94 -32.42
N GLU A 537 -1.54 28.10 -33.00
CA GLU A 537 -1.23 28.24 -34.42
C GLU A 537 0.06 27.49 -34.78
N LYS A 538 1.03 27.50 -33.86
CA LYS A 538 2.32 26.80 -34.02
C LYS A 538 2.15 25.28 -33.98
N LEU A 539 1.17 24.78 -33.24
CA LEU A 539 0.89 23.34 -33.07
C LEU A 539 -0.02 22.74 -34.15
N LYS A 540 -0.50 23.56 -35.12
CA LYS A 540 -1.28 23.12 -36.29
C LYS A 540 -2.50 22.27 -35.94
N TYR A 541 -3.25 22.65 -34.89
CA TYR A 541 -4.53 22.01 -34.58
C TYR A 541 -5.49 22.10 -35.78
N GLN A 542 -6.01 20.96 -36.24
CA GLN A 542 -6.97 20.92 -37.35
C GLN A 542 -8.34 21.48 -36.94
N LYS A 543 -8.70 21.29 -35.67
CA LYS A 543 -9.93 21.78 -35.05
C LYS A 543 -9.59 22.30 -33.65
N LEU A 544 -10.30 23.33 -33.21
CA LEU A 544 -10.22 23.80 -31.84
C LEU A 544 -10.72 22.68 -30.90
N PRO A 545 -9.94 22.30 -29.87
CA PRO A 545 -10.38 21.30 -28.89
C PRO A 545 -11.69 21.68 -28.21
N VAL A 546 -12.51 20.69 -27.87
CA VAL A 546 -13.87 20.93 -27.35
C VAL A 546 -13.86 21.77 -26.08
N VAL A 547 -12.93 21.52 -25.16
CA VAL A 547 -12.84 22.28 -23.91
C VAL A 547 -12.54 23.77 -24.15
N LEU A 548 -11.73 24.07 -25.17
CA LEU A 548 -11.45 25.45 -25.59
C LEU A 548 -12.66 26.10 -26.26
N GLU A 549 -13.38 25.38 -27.13
CA GLU A 549 -14.65 25.86 -27.70
C GLU A 549 -15.64 26.24 -26.59
N GLU A 550 -15.75 25.39 -25.56
CA GLU A 550 -16.59 25.64 -24.40
C GLU A 550 -16.12 26.88 -23.61
N ALA A 551 -14.82 27.02 -23.33
CA ALA A 551 -14.31 28.21 -22.66
C ALA A 551 -14.60 29.50 -23.42
N VAL A 552 -14.33 29.53 -24.73
CA VAL A 552 -14.50 30.72 -25.56
C VAL A 552 -15.96 31.17 -25.59
N ILE A 553 -16.93 30.26 -25.75
CA ILE A 553 -18.36 30.67 -25.79
C ILE A 553 -18.84 31.23 -24.44
N LEU A 554 -18.35 30.69 -23.31
CA LEU A 554 -18.65 31.23 -22.00
C LEU A 554 -18.09 32.64 -21.83
N PHE A 555 -16.81 32.85 -22.15
CA PHE A 555 -16.18 34.15 -22.02
C PHE A 555 -16.80 35.20 -22.96
N ARG A 556 -17.21 34.81 -24.17
CA ARG A 556 -17.98 35.70 -25.08
C ARG A 556 -19.30 36.14 -24.47
N SER A 557 -19.98 35.26 -23.75
CA SER A 557 -21.26 35.60 -23.10
C SER A 557 -21.10 36.64 -21.98
N GLN A 558 -19.92 36.67 -21.34
CA GLN A 558 -19.56 37.59 -20.25
C GLN A 558 -18.94 38.90 -20.76
N SER A 559 -18.18 38.84 -21.86
CA SER A 559 -17.39 39.95 -22.41
C SER A 559 -17.65 40.15 -23.90
N ARG A 560 -18.86 40.64 -24.24
CA ARG A 560 -19.35 40.76 -25.64
C ARG A 560 -18.45 41.61 -26.55
N ASN A 561 -17.71 42.55 -25.99
CA ASN A 561 -16.86 43.50 -26.73
C ASN A 561 -15.40 43.00 -26.93
N ASN A 562 -15.08 41.76 -26.55
CA ASN A 562 -13.72 41.23 -26.72
C ASN A 562 -13.49 40.77 -28.17
N GLU A 563 -12.72 41.56 -28.94
CA GLU A 563 -12.42 41.27 -30.34
C GLU A 563 -11.69 39.94 -30.55
N PHE A 564 -10.74 39.60 -29.69
CA PHE A 564 -9.97 38.36 -29.80
C PHE A 564 -10.90 37.15 -29.72
N LEU A 565 -11.75 37.10 -28.69
CA LEU A 565 -12.70 36.01 -28.52
C LEU A 565 -13.63 35.91 -29.72
N ASN A 566 -14.14 37.03 -30.25
CA ASN A 566 -15.10 37.05 -31.37
C ASN A 566 -14.52 36.55 -32.71
N ARG A 567 -13.19 36.50 -32.87
CA ARG A 567 -12.52 35.96 -34.08
C ARG A 567 -12.46 34.43 -34.11
N ILE A 568 -12.55 33.76 -32.96
CA ILE A 568 -12.38 32.31 -32.85
C ILE A 568 -13.62 31.55 -33.40
N ARG A 569 -13.44 30.57 -34.29
CA ARG A 569 -14.58 29.78 -34.79
C ARG A 569 -14.94 28.68 -33.79
N ILE A 570 -16.23 28.54 -33.48
CA ILE A 570 -16.79 27.54 -32.57
C ILE A 570 -17.73 26.63 -33.36
N SER A 571 -17.75 25.34 -33.07
CA SER A 571 -18.66 24.43 -33.74
C SER A 571 -20.14 24.69 -33.40
N GLN A 572 -21.03 24.35 -34.33
CA GLN A 572 -22.47 24.44 -34.11
C GLN A 572 -22.93 23.51 -32.97
N GLN A 573 -22.25 22.38 -32.79
CA GLN A 573 -22.54 21.42 -31.72
C GLN A 573 -22.31 22.05 -30.34
N THR A 574 -21.14 22.67 -30.11
CA THR A 574 -20.83 23.34 -28.83
C THR A 574 -21.80 24.50 -28.58
N THR A 575 -22.13 25.26 -29.62
CA THR A 575 -23.10 26.37 -29.53
C THR A 575 -24.49 25.88 -29.11
N SER A 576 -24.97 24.78 -29.70
CA SER A 576 -26.25 24.18 -29.34
C SER A 576 -26.27 23.67 -27.89
N ARG A 577 -25.19 22.98 -27.47
CA ARG A 577 -25.04 22.51 -26.09
C ARG A 577 -25.04 23.66 -25.08
N PHE A 578 -24.38 24.77 -25.40
CA PHE A 578 -24.36 25.97 -24.55
C PHE A 578 -25.74 26.57 -24.36
N ASN A 579 -26.48 26.74 -25.46
CA ASN A 579 -27.81 27.32 -25.42
C ASN A 579 -28.78 26.46 -24.58
N GLU A 580 -28.68 25.14 -24.68
CA GLU A 580 -29.45 24.22 -23.85
C GLU A 580 -29.06 24.34 -22.36
N PHE A 581 -27.78 24.31 -22.05
CA PHE A 581 -27.27 24.52 -20.69
C PHE A 581 -27.75 25.85 -20.09
N ALA A 582 -27.65 26.95 -20.84
CA ALA A 582 -28.08 28.28 -20.43
C ALA A 582 -29.59 28.36 -20.20
N LYS A 583 -30.40 27.70 -21.06
CA LYS A 583 -31.86 27.60 -20.91
C LYS A 583 -32.24 26.88 -19.62
N LEU A 584 -31.63 25.72 -19.36
CA LEU A 584 -31.88 24.92 -18.15
C LEU A 584 -31.47 25.68 -16.89
N THR A 585 -30.31 26.34 -16.92
CA THR A 585 -29.82 27.17 -15.81
C THR A 585 -30.75 28.36 -15.53
N SER A 586 -31.25 29.03 -16.58
CA SER A 586 -32.19 30.16 -16.45
C SER A 586 -33.55 29.73 -15.89
N ALA A 587 -34.03 28.54 -16.30
CA ALA A 587 -35.29 27.97 -15.79
C ALA A 587 -35.27 27.66 -14.28
N ALA A 588 -34.06 27.51 -13.69
CA ALA A 588 -33.90 27.35 -12.25
C ALA A 588 -34.10 28.64 -11.45
N LYS A 589 -34.29 29.80 -12.10
CA LYS A 589 -34.59 31.11 -11.47
C LYS A 589 -33.61 31.51 -10.34
N GLY A 590 -32.33 31.20 -10.51
CA GLY A 590 -31.28 31.53 -9.55
C GLY A 590 -31.05 30.50 -8.43
N ASP A 591 -31.85 29.43 -8.37
CA ASP A 591 -31.60 28.31 -7.46
C ASP A 591 -30.44 27.44 -7.98
N ARG A 592 -29.31 27.49 -7.28
CA ARG A 592 -28.07 26.80 -7.67
C ARG A 592 -28.20 25.28 -7.64
N ASP A 593 -28.88 24.71 -6.65
CA ASP A 593 -29.00 23.26 -6.51
C ASP A 593 -29.95 22.71 -7.57
N LYS A 594 -31.05 23.42 -7.82
CA LYS A 594 -31.97 23.10 -8.91
C LYS A 594 -31.30 23.21 -10.28
N ALA A 595 -30.47 24.24 -10.50
CA ALA A 595 -29.70 24.39 -11.74
C ALA A 595 -28.68 23.26 -11.91
N LYS A 596 -27.96 22.90 -10.84
CA LYS A 596 -27.00 21.79 -10.83
C LYS A 596 -27.68 20.46 -11.22
N GLN A 597 -28.81 20.14 -10.58
CA GLN A 597 -29.57 18.93 -10.91
C GLN A 597 -30.11 18.94 -12.35
N ALA A 598 -30.68 20.06 -12.80
CA ALA A 598 -31.24 20.18 -14.15
C ALA A 598 -30.18 20.05 -15.26
N THR A 599 -28.93 20.43 -14.97
CA THR A 599 -27.82 20.43 -15.92
C THR A 599 -26.86 19.24 -15.77
N GLN A 600 -27.24 18.19 -15.04
CA GLN A 600 -26.38 17.04 -14.76
C GLN A 600 -25.82 16.36 -16.04
N ALA A 601 -26.55 16.42 -17.16
CA ALA A 601 -26.09 15.91 -18.46
C ALA A 601 -24.85 16.65 -19.02
N PHE A 602 -24.57 17.87 -18.53
CA PHE A 602 -23.46 18.71 -18.92
C PHE A 602 -22.30 18.66 -17.91
N LYS A 603 -22.29 17.68 -17.00
CA LYS A 603 -21.27 17.56 -15.94
C LYS A 603 -19.82 17.57 -16.46
N ASN A 604 -19.63 17.16 -17.71
CA ASN A 604 -18.33 17.08 -18.36
C ASN A 604 -17.96 18.32 -19.20
N THR A 605 -18.64 19.44 -18.99
CA THR A 605 -18.38 20.70 -19.70
C THR A 605 -17.65 21.69 -18.81
N TYR A 606 -16.91 22.61 -19.44
CA TYR A 606 -16.26 23.71 -18.76
C TYR A 606 -17.26 24.59 -17.99
N TRP A 607 -18.45 24.84 -18.55
CA TRP A 607 -19.45 25.72 -17.93
C TRP A 607 -20.01 25.12 -16.65
N TYR A 608 -20.26 23.80 -16.64
CA TYR A 608 -20.70 23.11 -15.43
C TYR A 608 -19.62 23.14 -14.36
N TYR A 609 -18.35 22.96 -14.74
CA TYR A 609 -17.22 23.13 -13.83
C TYR A 609 -17.19 24.54 -13.22
N VAL A 610 -17.18 25.59 -14.05
CA VAL A 610 -17.11 26.99 -13.61
C VAL A 610 -18.27 27.34 -12.68
N LEU A 611 -19.49 26.89 -12.98
CA LEU A 611 -20.69 27.28 -12.23
C LEU A 611 -20.88 26.47 -10.94
N PHE A 612 -20.49 25.20 -10.90
CA PHE A 612 -20.87 24.30 -9.81
C PHE A 612 -19.71 23.65 -9.06
N LEU A 613 -18.57 23.40 -9.70
CA LEU A 613 -17.51 22.54 -9.15
C LEU A 613 -16.24 23.31 -8.79
N SER A 614 -15.92 24.38 -9.52
CA SER A 614 -14.67 25.13 -9.37
C SER A 614 -14.41 25.51 -7.90
N PRO A 615 -13.17 25.34 -7.40
CA PRO A 615 -12.82 25.72 -6.03
C PRO A 615 -13.04 27.22 -5.77
N LYS A 616 -13.05 28.06 -6.81
CA LYS A 616 -13.39 29.50 -6.71
C LYS A 616 -14.86 29.76 -6.35
N VAL A 617 -15.74 28.80 -6.63
CA VAL A 617 -17.17 28.87 -6.30
C VAL A 617 -17.52 28.03 -5.08
N THR A 618 -16.93 26.84 -4.96
CA THR A 618 -17.22 25.92 -3.86
C THR A 618 -16.45 26.23 -2.58
N ASN A 619 -15.41 27.07 -2.66
CA ASN A 619 -14.45 27.33 -1.59
C ASN A 619 -13.79 26.06 -1.02
N VAL A 620 -13.78 24.97 -1.80
CA VAL A 620 -13.10 23.74 -1.42
C VAL A 620 -11.61 24.03 -1.32
N LYS A 621 -11.05 23.75 -0.15
CA LYS A 621 -9.61 23.83 0.12
C LYS A 621 -9.11 22.45 0.49
N LEU A 622 -7.88 22.17 0.07
CA LEU A 622 -7.15 21.01 0.54
C LEU A 622 -6.96 21.13 2.06
N GLY A 623 -7.49 20.15 2.81
CA GLY A 623 -7.23 20.04 4.23
C GLY A 623 -5.78 19.63 4.45
N THR A 624 -4.90 20.58 4.73
CA THR A 624 -3.57 20.25 5.24
C THR A 624 -3.72 19.84 6.69
N ARG A 625 -3.67 18.54 6.98
CA ARG A 625 -3.25 18.15 8.33
C ARG A 625 -1.83 18.69 8.47
N PRO A 626 -1.50 19.43 9.54
CA PRO A 626 -0.10 19.67 9.85
C PRO A 626 0.53 18.29 9.92
N VAL A 627 1.33 17.96 8.91
CA VAL A 627 2.21 16.80 9.02
C VAL A 627 3.00 17.11 10.26
N GLU A 628 3.03 16.17 11.20
CA GLU A 628 4.05 16.10 12.23
C GLU A 628 5.40 15.98 11.49
N ALA A 629 5.82 17.10 10.91
CA ALA A 629 7.16 17.38 10.45
C ALA A 629 7.98 17.64 11.71
N ASN A 630 8.04 16.62 12.56
CA ASN A 630 9.19 16.44 13.41
C ASN A 630 10.13 15.59 12.56
N TYR A 631 11.10 16.29 11.97
CA TYR A 631 12.38 15.72 11.59
C TYR A 631 12.91 14.78 12.67
#